data_AF-A0A661CCP4-F1
#
_entry.id   AF-A0A661CCP4-F1
#
_cell.length_a   1.000
_cell.length_b   1.000
_cell.length_c   1.000
_cell.angle_alpha   90.00
_cell.angle_beta   90.00
_cell.angle_gamma   90.00
#
_symmetry.space_group_name_H-M   'P 1'
#
loop_
_entity.id
_entity.type
_entity.pdbx_description
1 polymer ?
#
loop_
_entity_poly.entity_id
_entity_poly.type
_entity_poly.pdbx_seq_one_letter_code
_entity_poly.pdbx_strand_id
1 'polypeptide(L)'
;MNKVTKVRLFDAAQLPDELGQVRAEIKELQDIAKGIEVVIKAQGDGTYDSDIFRATVTTGEVKSINWQAIAKSFEPSVQRIVGNTTWKTRTSLRLTAHKKS
;
A
#
# COMPACT_ATOMS: atom_id res chain seq x y z
N MET A 1 23.32 5.28 34.87
CA MET A 1 22.65 6.37 34.13
C MET A 1 21.43 5.79 33.42
N ASN A 2 20.28 5.78 34.09
CA ASN A 2 19.02 5.31 33.51
C ASN A 2 18.53 6.33 32.50
N LYS A 3 18.33 5.91 31.25
CA LYS A 3 17.56 6.66 30.26
C LYS A 3 16.12 6.69 30.76
N VAL A 4 15.78 7.73 31.53
CA VAL A 4 14.39 8.10 31.78
C VAL A 4 13.87 8.60 30.45
N THR A 5 13.36 7.67 29.64
CA THR A 5 12.34 7.97 28.64
C THR A 5 11.35 8.89 29.35
N LYS A 6 11.20 10.14 28.88
CA LYS A 6 10.16 11.05 29.36
C LYS A 6 8.82 10.39 29.02
N VAL A 7 8.36 9.48 29.86
CA VAL A 7 6.98 9.02 29.87
C VAL A 7 6.22 10.24 30.37
N ARG A 8 5.56 10.95 29.45
CA ARG A 8 4.57 11.95 29.85
C ARG A 8 3.59 11.21 30.77
N LEU A 9 3.43 11.69 31.99
CA LEU A 9 2.39 11.22 32.89
C LEU A 9 1.08 11.68 32.28
N PHE A 10 0.51 10.86 31.41
CA PHE A 10 -0.77 11.13 30.80
C PHE A 10 -1.86 10.92 31.86
N ASP A 11 -2.70 11.93 32.08
CA ASP A 11 -3.96 11.71 32.77
C ASP A 11 -4.77 10.70 31.94
N ALA A 12 -5.25 9.62 32.56
CA ALA A 12 -5.97 8.56 31.87
C ALA A 12 -7.21 9.10 31.14
N ALA A 13 -7.78 10.21 31.62
CA ALA A 13 -8.88 10.90 30.96
C ALA A 13 -8.48 11.61 29.65
N GLN A 14 -7.22 12.00 29.48
CA GLN A 14 -6.71 12.73 28.30
C GLN A 14 -6.14 11.81 27.21
N LEU A 15 -5.80 10.57 27.57
CA LEU A 15 -5.26 9.57 26.62
C LEU A 15 -6.15 9.31 25.39
N PRO A 16 -7.49 9.23 25.48
CA PRO A 16 -8.33 9.04 24.30
C PRO A 16 -8.25 10.18 23.29
N ASP A 17 -8.21 11.43 23.78
CA ASP A 17 -8.13 12.62 22.93
C ASP A 17 -6.78 12.72 22.23
N GLU A 18 -5.69 12.48 22.96
CA GLU A 18 -4.35 12.45 22.38
C GLU A 18 -4.20 11.32 21.35
N LEU A 19 -4.72 10.13 21.64
CA LEU A 19 -4.71 9.02 20.69
C LEU A 19 -5.56 9.35 19.45
N GLY A 20 -6.69 10.02 19.64
CA GLY A 20 -7.55 10.51 18.56
C GLY A 20 -6.81 11.48 17.65
N GLN A 21 -6.10 12.45 18.24
CA GLN A 21 -5.30 13.43 17.52
C GLN A 21 -4.17 12.78 16.72
N VAL A 22 -3.41 11.86 17.35
CA VAL A 22 -2.34 11.13 16.65
C VAL A 22 -2.91 10.30 15.50
N ARG A 23 -4.07 9.65 15.68
CA ARG A 23 -4.71 8.89 14.61
C ARG A 23 -5.20 9.77 13.46
N ALA A 24 -5.70 10.96 13.77
CA ALA A 24 -6.10 11.93 12.76
C ALA A 24 -4.90 12.39 11.93
N GLU A 25 -3.79 12.76 12.58
CA GLU A 25 -2.56 13.16 11.92
C GLU A 25 -1.97 12.02 11.06
N ILE A 26 -1.93 10.79 11.58
CA ILE A 26 -1.51 9.61 10.81
C ILE A 26 -2.38 9.44 9.56
N LYS A 27 -3.71 9.62 9.68
CA LYS A 27 -4.62 9.49 8.55
C LYS A 27 -4.36 10.55 7.49
N GLU A 28 -4.18 11.81 7.90
CA GLU A 28 -3.85 12.90 6.99
C GLU A 28 -2.53 12.63 6.25
N LEU A 29 -1.49 12.22 6.97
CA LEU A 29 -0.19 11.84 6.36
C LEU A 29 -0.32 10.66 5.40
N GLN A 30 -1.15 9.66 5.73
CA GLN A 30 -1.42 8.54 4.83
C GLN A 30 -2.16 8.97 3.56
N ASP A 31 -3.09 9.91 3.67
CA ASP A 31 -3.84 10.40 2.51
C ASP A 31 -2.96 11.27 1.60
N ILE A 32 -2.08 12.09 2.19
CA ILE A 32 -1.02 12.80 1.44
C ILE A 32 -0.09 11.81 0.73
N ALA A 33 0.39 10.78 1.44
CA ALA A 33 1.26 9.76 0.88
C ALA A 33 0.60 9.04 -0.32
N LYS A 34 -0.68 8.66 -0.20
CA LYS A 34 -1.45 8.06 -1.31
C LYS A 34 -1.55 9.01 -2.50
N GLY A 35 -1.79 10.30 -2.27
CA GLY A 35 -1.81 11.31 -3.33
C GLY A 35 -0.49 11.37 -4.09
N ILE A 36 0.63 11.39 -3.36
CA ILE A 36 1.98 11.35 -3.94
C ILE A 36 2.21 10.05 -4.73
N GLU A 37 1.82 8.90 -4.19
CA GLU A 37 1.95 7.62 -4.92
C GLU A 37 1.19 7.62 -6.24
N VAL A 38 -0.02 8.19 -6.28
CA VAL A 38 -0.82 8.30 -7.50
C VAL A 38 -0.09 9.14 -8.54
N VAL A 39 0.47 10.28 -8.13
CA VAL A 39 1.25 11.15 -9.01
C VAL A 39 2.50 10.44 -9.55
N ILE A 40 3.23 9.70 -8.71
CA ILE A 40 4.41 8.93 -9.14
C ILE A 40 4.01 7.84 -10.14
N LYS A 41 2.93 7.10 -9.85
CA LYS A 41 2.43 6.05 -10.76
C LYS A 41 1.95 6.62 -12.09
N ALA A 42 1.40 7.83 -12.11
CA ALA A 42 0.95 8.51 -13.32
C ALA A 42 2.09 8.93 -14.26
N GLN A 43 3.34 9.01 -13.77
CA GLN A 43 4.50 9.27 -14.63
C GLN A 43 4.82 8.08 -15.56
N GLY A 44 4.29 6.89 -15.25
CA GLY A 44 4.51 5.68 -16.02
C GLY A 44 5.67 4.82 -15.51
N ASP A 45 5.91 3.73 -16.23
CA ASP A 45 6.90 2.72 -15.85
C ASP A 45 8.32 3.29 -15.94
N GLY A 46 9.12 3.04 -14.89
CA GLY A 46 10.45 3.59 -14.81
C GLY A 46 11.03 3.58 -13.41
N THR A 47 12.26 4.07 -13.31
CA THR A 47 12.94 4.30 -12.04
C THR A 47 13.16 5.80 -11.87
N TYR A 48 12.73 6.33 -10.72
CA TYR A 48 12.85 7.73 -10.34
C TYR A 48 13.76 7.79 -9.11
N ASP A 49 14.94 8.35 -9.28
CA ASP A 49 15.93 8.50 -8.22
C ASP A 49 15.82 9.89 -7.56
N SER A 50 15.96 9.90 -6.24
CA SER A 50 16.15 11.11 -5.41
C SER A 50 17.36 10.92 -4.50
N ASP A 51 17.72 11.95 -3.73
CA ASP A 51 18.89 11.93 -2.86
C ASP A 51 18.84 10.84 -1.77
N ILE A 52 17.64 10.47 -1.31
CA ILE A 52 17.46 9.53 -0.19
C ILE A 52 16.78 8.23 -0.65
N PHE A 53 15.84 8.32 -1.59
CA PHE A 53 15.01 7.20 -2.00
C PHE A 53 15.01 7.01 -3.53
N ARG A 54 14.81 5.77 -3.94
CA ARG A 54 14.51 5.36 -5.30
C ARG A 54 13.09 4.83 -5.36
N ALA A 55 12.32 5.31 -6.34
CA ALA A 55 11.00 4.80 -6.69
C ALA A 55 11.09 3.98 -7.98
N THR A 56 10.58 2.75 -7.98
CA THR A 56 10.43 1.93 -9.18
C THR A 56 8.94 1.70 -9.43
N VAL A 57 8.47 2.16 -10.59
CA VAL A 57 7.09 1.95 -11.06
C VAL A 57 7.10 0.85 -12.11
N THR A 58 6.21 -0.12 -11.95
CA THR A 58 6.06 -1.24 -12.88
C THR A 58 4.59 -1.52 -13.10
N THR A 59 4.18 -1.53 -14.36
CA THR A 59 2.83 -1.88 -14.79
C THR A 59 2.84 -3.30 -15.34
N GLY A 60 1.90 -4.10 -14.87
CA GLY A 60 1.75 -5.47 -15.32
C GLY A 60 0.29 -5.88 -15.35
N GLU A 61 -0.01 -6.94 -16.08
CA GLU A 61 -1.33 -7.55 -16.06
C GLU A 61 -1.44 -8.54 -14.91
N VAL A 62 -2.52 -8.40 -14.14
CA VAL A 62 -2.87 -9.35 -13.09
C VAL A 62 -4.09 -10.12 -13.55
N LYS A 63 -3.93 -11.45 -13.51
CA LYS A 63 -5.01 -12.40 -13.75
C LYS A 63 -5.79 -12.62 -12.46
N SER A 64 -7.09 -12.41 -12.49
CA SER A 64 -8.01 -12.76 -11.40
C SER A 64 -9.02 -13.79 -11.88
N ILE A 65 -9.06 -14.95 -11.23
CA ILE A 65 -9.95 -16.07 -11.58
C ILE A 65 -11.02 -16.21 -10.51
N ASN A 66 -12.30 -16.19 -10.89
CA ASN A 66 -13.41 -16.44 -9.97
C ASN A 66 -13.62 -17.95 -9.74
N TRP A 67 -12.84 -18.53 -8.85
CA TRP A 67 -12.92 -19.96 -8.51
C TRP A 67 -14.25 -20.37 -7.89
N GLN A 68 -14.91 -19.46 -7.17
CA GLN A 68 -16.19 -19.75 -6.53
C GLN A 68 -17.30 -20.00 -7.57
N ALA A 69 -17.34 -19.19 -8.64
CA ALA A 69 -18.28 -19.37 -9.73
C ALA A 69 -18.04 -20.70 -10.49
N ILE A 70 -16.77 -21.08 -10.68
CA ILE A 70 -16.40 -22.35 -11.32
C ILE A 70 -16.83 -23.54 -10.43
N ALA A 71 -16.55 -23.47 -9.14
CA ALA A 71 -16.82 -24.54 -8.17
C ALA A 71 -18.32 -24.83 -7.97
N LYS A 72 -19.18 -23.79 -7.97
CA LYS A 72 -20.64 -23.92 -7.80
C LYS A 72 -21.33 -24.83 -8.81
N SER A 73 -20.65 -25.11 -9.90
CA SER A 73 -21.19 -25.78 -11.06
C SER A 73 -20.46 -27.07 -11.39
N PHE A 74 -19.61 -27.54 -10.46
CA PHE A 74 -19.04 -28.90 -10.38
C PHE A 74 -18.37 -29.48 -11.65
N GLU A 75 -18.12 -28.65 -12.66
CA GLU A 75 -17.43 -29.01 -13.90
C GLU A 75 -16.36 -27.94 -14.20
N PRO A 76 -15.13 -28.11 -13.70
CA PRO A 76 -14.01 -27.28 -14.10
C PRO A 76 -13.60 -27.65 -15.53
N SER A 77 -13.79 -26.73 -16.48
CA SER A 77 -13.29 -26.84 -17.85
C SER A 77 -12.48 -25.61 -18.24
N VAL A 78 -11.59 -25.74 -19.23
CA VAL A 78 -10.74 -24.64 -19.71
C VAL A 78 -11.59 -23.45 -20.17
N GLN A 79 -12.69 -23.70 -20.89
CA GLN A 79 -13.62 -22.67 -21.35
C GLN A 79 -14.21 -21.86 -20.18
N ARG A 80 -14.54 -22.52 -19.07
CA ARG A 80 -15.12 -21.85 -17.89
C ARG A 80 -14.08 -21.11 -17.08
N ILE A 81 -12.85 -21.63 -16.99
CA ILE A 81 -11.74 -20.90 -16.38
C ILE A 81 -11.50 -19.60 -17.16
N VAL A 82 -11.47 -19.66 -18.50
CA VAL A 82 -11.30 -18.47 -19.35
C VAL A 82 -12.46 -17.50 -19.18
N GLY A 83 -13.71 -17.96 -19.24
CA GLY A 83 -14.89 -17.11 -19.07
C GLY A 83 -15.02 -16.46 -17.68
N ASN A 84 -14.39 -17.04 -16.64
CA ASN A 84 -14.34 -16.51 -15.29
C ASN A 84 -12.98 -15.88 -14.94
N THR A 85 -12.12 -15.68 -15.94
CA THR A 85 -10.87 -14.95 -15.79
C THR A 85 -11.07 -13.50 -16.20
N THR A 86 -10.65 -12.59 -15.34
CA THR A 86 -10.55 -11.16 -15.66
C THR A 86 -9.09 -10.75 -15.66
N TRP A 87 -8.69 -9.99 -16.67
CA TRP A 87 -7.39 -9.37 -16.76
C TRP A 87 -7.54 -7.91 -16.34
N LYS A 88 -6.68 -7.47 -15.41
CA LYS A 88 -6.63 -6.07 -14.98
C LYS A 88 -5.20 -5.60 -15.01
N THR A 89 -4.99 -4.42 -15.57
CA THR A 89 -3.72 -3.72 -15.47
C THR A 89 -3.53 -3.23 -14.05
N ARG A 90 -2.37 -3.53 -13.46
CA ARG A 90 -1.98 -3.07 -12.13
C ARG A 90 -0.63 -2.37 -12.23
N THR A 91 -0.61 -1.12 -11.81
CA THR A 91 0.62 -0.37 -11.59
C THR A 91 1.06 -0.52 -10.14
N SER A 92 2.27 -1.01 -9.96
CA SER A 92 2.94 -1.19 -8.68
C SER A 92 4.02 -0.13 -8.50
N LEU A 93 4.22 0.31 -7.25
CA LEU A 93 5.28 1.22 -6.86
C LEU A 93 6.09 0.55 -5.75
N ARG A 94 7.41 0.50 -5.92
CA ARG A 94 8.36 0.07 -4.90
C ARG A 94 9.26 1.23 -4.53
N LEU A 95 9.41 1.50 -3.24
CA LEU A 95 10.36 2.48 -2.70
C LEU A 95 11.51 1.76 -2.01
N THR A 96 12.74 2.20 -2.28
CA THR A 96 13.95 1.70 -1.62
C THR A 96 14.83 2.87 -1.21
N ALA A 97 15.31 2.89 0.04
CA ALA A 97 16.29 3.87 0.49
C ALA A 97 17.67 3.56 -0.10
N HIS A 98 18.44 4.60 -0.43
CA HIS A 98 19.85 4.42 -0.77
C HIS A 98 20.60 3.91 0.45
N LYS A 99 21.48 2.93 0.22
CA LYS A 99 22.40 2.48 1.26
C LYS A 99 23.38 3.62 1.52
N LYS A 100 23.35 4.20 2.72
CA LYS A 100 24.33 5.20 3.15
C LYS A 100 25.73 4.60 2.96
N SER A 101 26.52 5.18 2.07
CA SER A 101 27.92 4.78 1.82
C SER A 101 28.79 5.11 3.01
#